data_AF-A0A2G9N0Q3-F1
#
_entry.id   AF-A0A2G9N0Q3-F1
#
_cell.length_a   1.000
_cell.length_b   1.000
_cell.length_c   1.000
_cell.angle_alpha   90.00
_cell.angle_beta   90.00
_cell.angle_gamma   90.00
#
_symmetry.space_group_name_H-M   'P 1'
#
loop_
_entity.id
_entity.type
_entity.pdbx_description
1 polymer ?
#
loop_
_entity_poly.entity_id
_entity_poly.type
_entity_poly.pdbx_seq_one_letter_code
_entity_poly.pdbx_strand_id
1 'polypeptide(L)' 'MAVGDEDEMKIGGCKGAFIIRNSWGGEWGERGYGYLPYEYLLSGLALDWWALLKAEWVSTEEFGV' A
#
# COMPACT_ATOMS: atom_id res chain seq x y z
N MET A 1 1.33 -4.73 5.35
CA MET A 1 0.87 -5.09 3.99
C MET A 1 0.03 -3.96 3.46
N ALA A 2 0.33 -3.45 2.27
CA ALA A 2 -0.56 -2.49 1.61
C ALA A 2 -1.86 -3.20 1.19
N VAL A 3 -3.00 -2.58 1.47
CA VAL A 3 -4.34 -3.14 1.21
C VAL A 3 -5.20 -2.19 0.37
N GLY A 4 -4.67 -1.03 0.02
CA GLY A 4 -5.31 0.01 -0.75
C GLY A 4 -4.44 1.26 -0.78
N ASP A 5 -4.96 2.31 -1.36
CA ASP A 5 -4.27 3.56 -1.61
C ASP A 5 -5.24 4.74 -1.62
N GLU A 6 -4.73 5.95 -1.32
CA GLU A 6 -5.47 7.20 -1.36
C GLU A 6 -4.61 8.32 -1.93
N ASP A 7 -4.88 8.71 -3.18
CA ASP A 7 -4.07 9.68 -3.93
C ASP A 7 -4.13 11.12 -3.38
N GLU A 8 -5.23 11.50 -2.73
CA GLU A 8 -5.41 12.87 -2.23
C GLU A 8 -4.98 13.05 -0.77
N MET A 9 -4.54 11.97 -0.12
CA MET A 9 -4.08 12.04 1.27
C MET A 9 -2.81 12.90 1.40
N LYS A 10 -2.76 13.74 2.45
CA LYS A 10 -1.60 14.59 2.76
C LYS A 10 -0.97 14.17 4.08
N ILE A 11 0.30 13.75 4.03
CA ILE A 11 1.09 13.37 5.21
C ILE A 11 2.35 14.24 5.22
N GLY A 12 2.36 15.26 6.07
CA GLY A 12 3.40 16.29 6.02
C GLY A 12 3.40 17.00 4.67
N GLY A 13 4.56 17.01 3.98
CA GLY A 13 4.72 17.57 2.63
C GLY A 13 4.45 16.59 1.48
N CYS A 14 4.09 15.34 1.79
CA CYS A 14 3.88 14.27 0.81
C CYS A 14 2.41 14.21 0.35
N LYS A 15 2.18 13.81 -0.91
CA LYS A 15 0.83 13.61 -1.47
C LYS A 15 0.67 12.15 -1.90
N GLY A 16 -0.40 11.53 -1.43
CA GLY A 16 -0.72 10.14 -1.71
C GLY A 16 -0.12 9.18 -0.69
N ALA A 17 -0.86 8.13 -0.35
CA ALA A 17 -0.39 7.11 0.59
C ALA A 17 -1.01 5.75 0.34
N PHE A 18 -0.26 4.69 0.62
CA PHE A 18 -0.79 3.34 0.77
C PHE A 18 -1.46 3.19 2.13
N ILE A 19 -2.62 2.53 2.15
CA ILE A 19 -3.25 2.05 3.37
C ILE A 19 -2.56 0.75 3.75
N ILE A 20 -1.93 0.71 4.93
CA ILE A 20 -1.21 -0.47 5.43
C ILE A 20 -1.95 -1.12 6.59
N ARG A 21 -2.12 -2.43 6.53
CA ARG A 21 -2.47 -3.24 7.71
C ARG A 21 -1.20 -3.70 8.41
N ASN A 22 -1.12 -3.44 9.71
CA ASN A 22 0.00 -3.83 10.55
C ASN A 22 -0.34 -5.01 11.47
N SER A 23 0.67 -5.62 12.09
CA SER A 23 0.56 -6.79 12.96
C SER A 23 0.79 -6.48 14.44
N TRP A 24 0.63 -5.21 14.84
CA TRP A 24 0.88 -4.74 16.21
C TRP A 24 -0.38 -4.64 17.08
N GLY A 25 -1.44 -5.37 16.69
CA GLY A 25 -2.73 -5.35 17.39
C GLY A 25 -3.68 -4.26 16.88
N GLY A 26 -4.95 -4.38 17.27
CA GLY A 26 -6.01 -3.46 16.84
C GLY A 26 -5.91 -2.06 17.44
N GLU A 27 -5.21 -1.91 18.57
CA GLU A 27 -5.05 -0.62 19.25
C GLU A 27 -4.01 0.29 18.57
N TRP A 28 -3.21 -0.25 17.64
CA TRP A 28 -2.23 0.55 16.92
C TRP A 28 -2.88 1.28 15.74
N GLY A 29 -2.57 2.58 15.61
CA GLY A 29 -3.07 3.40 14.51
C GLY A 29 -4.60 3.46 14.47
N GLU A 30 -5.17 3.31 13.28
CA GLU A 30 -6.60 3.30 13.06
C GLU A 30 -7.11 1.85 12.99
N ARG A 31 -7.40 1.25 14.16
CA ARG A 31 -7.88 -0.15 14.26
C ARG A 31 -6.91 -1.18 13.65
N GLY A 32 -5.60 -0.98 13.82
CA GLY A 32 -4.52 -1.81 13.27
C GLY A 32 -4.04 -1.38 11.88
N TYR A 33 -4.58 -0.29 11.34
CA TYR A 33 -4.19 0.28 10.05
C TYR A 33 -3.39 1.57 10.23
N GLY A 34 -2.62 1.92 9.20
CA GLY A 34 -1.93 3.19 9.08
C GLY A 34 -1.73 3.56 7.62
N TYR A 35 -1.04 4.67 7.39
CA TYR A 35 -0.80 5.20 6.06
C TYR A 35 0.70 5.32 5.81
N LEU A 36 1.14 4.90 4.64
CA LEU A 36 2.54 4.96 4.21
C LEU A 36 2.62 5.84 2.96
N PRO A 37 3.25 7.04 3.03
CA PRO A 37 3.37 7.93 1.88
C PRO A 37 4.03 7.22 0.69
N TYR A 38 3.59 7.53 -0.53
CA TYR A 38 4.21 6.97 -1.75
C TYR A 38 5.71 7.29 -1.80
N GLU A 39 6.09 8.48 -1.35
CA GLU A 39 7.46 8.96 -1.26
C GLU A 39 8.35 8.06 -0.40
N TYR A 40 7.80 7.33 0.57
CA TYR A 40 8.56 6.35 1.35
C TYR A 40 9.09 5.23 0.44
N LEU A 41 8.24 4.74 -0.47
CA LEU A 41 8.60 3.72 -1.46
C LEU A 41 9.55 4.31 -2.52
N LEU A 42 9.19 5.48 -3.06
CA LEU A 42 9.96 6.13 -4.14
C LEU A 42 11.35 6.60 -3.69
N SER A 43 11.53 6.87 -2.40
CA SER A 43 12.83 7.21 -1.80
C SER A 43 13.71 5.99 -1.52
N GLY A 44 13.27 4.78 -1.90
CA GLY A 44 14.04 3.54 -1.74
C GLY A 44 14.15 3.06 -0.28
N LEU A 45 13.24 3.49 0.59
CA LEU A 45 13.18 3.02 1.98
C LEU A 45 12.49 1.65 2.11
N ALA A 46 11.86 1.18 1.04
CA ALA A 46 11.35 -0.18 0.90
C ALA A 46 12.25 -0.98 -0.06
N LEU A 47 12.49 -2.25 0.27
CA LEU A 47 13.37 -3.15 -0.49
C LEU A 47 12.56 -4.17 -1.30
N ASP A 48 11.80 -5.00 -0.61
CA ASP A 48 11.09 -6.14 -1.20
C ASP A 48 9.58 -5.85 -1.34
N TRP A 49 9.15 -5.43 -2.53
CA TRP A 49 7.74 -5.15 -2.84
C TRP A 49 7.11 -6.29 -3.63
N TRP A 50 6.40 -7.19 -2.94
CA TRP A 50 5.75 -8.35 -3.53
C TRP A 50 4.23 -8.17 -3.64
N ALA A 51 3.66 -8.62 -4.75
CA ALA A 51 2.22 -8.75 -4.92
C ALA A 51 1.79 -10.21 -4.76
N LEU A 52 0.69 -10.45 -4.05
CA LEU A 52 0.05 -11.76 -3.94
C LEU A 52 -1.15 -11.78 -4.88
N LEU A 53 -1.15 -12.72 -5.81
CA LEU A 53 -2.25 -12.96 -6.74
C LEU A 53 -2.92 -14.28 -6.37
N LYS A 54 -4.25 -14.33 -6.46
CA LYS A 54 -4.97 -15.59 -6.36
C LYS A 54 -4.65 -16.43 -7.62
N ALA A 55 -4.40 -17.72 -7.42
CA ALA A 55 -4.09 -18.65 -8.51
C ALA A 55 -5.37 -19.02 -9.29
N GLU A 56 -5.92 -18.05 -10.01
CA GLU A 56 -7.06 -18.19 -10.91
C GLU A 56 -6.74 -17.57 -12.26
N TRP A 57 -7.55 -17.87 -13.28
CA TRP A 57 -7.35 -17.30 -14.60
C TRP A 57 -7.63 -15.80 -14.56
N VAL A 58 -6.67 -15.00 -15.02
CA VAL A 58 -6.77 -13.55 -15.17
C VAL A 58 -6.63 -13.22 -16.65
N SER A 59 -7.55 -12.40 -17.18
CA SER A 59 -7.46 -11.92 -18.55
C SER A 59 -6.21 -11.04 -18.72
N THR A 60 -5.51 -11.19 -19.84
CA THR A 60 -4.32 -10.38 -20.13
C THR A 60 -4.66 -8.93 -20.47
N GLU A 61 -5.91 -8.67 -20.89
CA GLU A 61 -6.43 -7.33 -21.18
C GLU A 61 -6.32 -6.39 -19.96
N GLU A 62 -6.42 -6.93 -18.74
CA GLU A 62 -6.30 -6.19 -17.48
C GLU A 62 -4.88 -5.63 -17.25
N PHE A 63 -3.87 -6.16 -17.96
CA PHE A 63 -2.49 -5.69 -17.90
C PHE A 63 -2.12 -4.79 -19.10
N GLY A 64 -3.08 -4.45 -19.96
CA GLY A 64 -2.86 -3.61 -21.14
C GLY A 64 -2.00 -4.25 -22.23
N VAL A 65 -1.98 -5.59 -22.31
CA VAL A 65 -1.25 -6.40 -23.31
C VAL A 65 -2.17 -7.26 -24.16
#